data_AF-A0A939CTK6-F1
#
_entry.id   AF-A0A939CTK6-F1
#
_cell.length_a   1.000
_cell.length_b   1.000
_cell.length_c   1.000
_cell.angle_alpha   90.00
_cell.angle_beta   90.00
_cell.angle_gamma   90.00
#
_symmetry.space_group_name_H-M   'P 1'
#
loop_
_entity.id
_entity.type
_entity.pdbx_description
1 polymer ?
#
loop_
_entity_poly.entity_id
_entity_poly.type
_entity_poly.pdbx_seq_one_letter_code
_entity_poly.pdbx_strand_id
1 'polypeptide(L)' 'MLSSKFPFRDEVLATVMLITVIGSLTLAVIDEKSRSQFLDLTKFAIGTYIELLIPRSRSSDRDV' A
#
# COMPACT_ATOMS: atom_id res chain seq x y z
N MET A 1 -15.15 -13.71 -18.81
CA MET A 1 -14.50 -12.54 -19.41
C MET A 1 -13.74 -11.82 -18.31
N LEU A 2 -12.42 -12.01 -18.25
CA LEU A 2 -11.58 -11.41 -17.20
C LEU A 2 -11.47 -9.91 -17.46
N SER A 3 -11.95 -9.16 -16.48
CA SER A 3 -11.99 -7.72 -16.37
C SER A 3 -10.65 -7.08 -16.75
N SER A 4 -10.61 -6.33 -17.85
CA SER A 4 -9.55 -5.37 -18.17
C SER A 4 -9.66 -4.17 -17.22
N LYS A 5 -9.35 -4.37 -15.93
CA LYS A 5 -9.20 -3.28 -14.96
C LYS A 5 -7.77 -2.78 -15.07
N PHE A 6 -7.61 -1.67 -15.80
CA PHE A 6 -6.45 -0.77 -15.83
C PHE A 6 -5.12 -1.33 -15.29
N PRO A 7 -4.38 -2.14 -16.07
CA PRO A 7 -3.08 -2.69 -15.64
C PRO A 7 -2.10 -1.61 -15.17
N PHE A 8 -2.16 -0.43 -15.80
CA PHE A 8 -1.35 0.73 -15.43
C PHE A 8 -1.58 1.23 -14.00
N ARG A 9 -2.80 1.19 -13.46
CA ARG A 9 -3.07 1.77 -12.14
C ARG A 9 -2.49 0.91 -11.03
N ASP A 10 -2.62 -0.40 -11.17
CA ASP A 10 -2.10 -1.36 -10.21
C ASP A 10 -0.57 -1.39 -10.26
N GLU A 11 0.03 -1.28 -11.45
CA GLU A 11 1.48 -1.16 -11.64
C GLU A 11 2.04 0.14 -11.05
N VAL A 12 1.38 1.27 -11.27
CA VAL A 12 1.78 2.55 -10.67
C VAL A 12 1.66 2.50 -9.15
N LEU A 13 0.56 1.93 -8.63
CA LEU A 13 0.36 1.79 -7.19
C LEU A 13 1.45 0.90 -6.56
N ALA A 14 1.76 -0.24 -7.17
CA ALA A 14 2.83 -1.13 -6.72
C ALA A 14 4.20 -0.44 -6.76
N THR A 15 4.46 0.36 -7.80
CA THR A 15 5.72 1.09 -7.95
C THR A 15 5.88 2.17 -6.88
N VAL A 16 4.84 2.98 -6.66
CA VAL A 16 4.84 4.02 -5.60
C VAL A 16 5.04 3.35 -4.24
N MET A 17 4.32 2.27 -3.99
CA MET A 17 4.42 1.50 -2.75
C MET A 17 5.85 0.97 -2.52
N LEU A 18 6.48 0.42 -3.55
CA LEU A 18 7.86 -0.07 -3.50
C LEU A 18 8.84 1.06 -3.14
N ILE A 19 8.73 2.22 -3.80
CA ILE A 19 9.57 3.38 -3.54
C ILE A 19 9.38 3.87 -2.11
N THR A 20 8.13 3.96 -1.63
CA THR A 20 7.83 4.38 -0.24
C THR A 20 8.45 3.45 0.78
N VAL A 21 8.32 2.12 0.61
CA VAL A 21 8.88 1.15 1.55
C VAL A 21 10.40 1.18 1.56
N ILE A 22 11.04 1.13 0.38
CA ILE A 22 12.50 1.12 0.27
C ILE A 22 13.07 2.45 0.79
N GLY A 23 12.50 3.58 0.39
CA GLY A 23 12.94 4.90 0.84
C GLY A 23 12.83 5.05 2.35
N SER A 24 11.69 4.67 2.93
CA SER A 24 11.47 4.75 4.39
C SER A 24 12.43 3.84 5.15
N LEU A 25 12.64 2.60 4.70
CA LEU A 25 13.60 1.68 5.33
C LEU A 25 15.04 2.19 5.24
N THR A 26 15.42 2.75 4.10
CA THR A 26 16.76 3.34 3.91
C THR A 26 16.98 4.51 4.86
N LEU A 27 16.00 5.42 4.96
CA LEU A 27 16.04 6.55 5.88
C LEU A 27 16.03 6.10 7.34
N ALA A 28 15.32 5.02 7.68
CA ALA A 28 15.33 4.44 9.02
C ALA A 28 16.71 3.92 9.45
N VAL A 29 17.56 3.53 8.50
CA VAL A 29 18.94 3.08 8.77
C VAL A 29 19.90 4.26 8.89
N ILE A 30 19.68 5.34 8.12
CA ILE A 30 20.59 6.49 8.08
C ILE A 30 20.31 7.48 9.22
N ASP A 31 19.03 7.72 9.54
CA ASP A 31 18.62 8.67 10.58
C ASP A 31 18.02 7.95 11.79
N GLU A 32 18.90 7.67 12.76
CA GLU A 32 18.53 7.02 14.02
C GLU A 32 17.50 7.84 14.84
N LYS A 33 17.47 9.18 14.69
CA LYS A 33 16.55 10.03 15.46
C LYS A 33 15.10 9.88 15.00
N SER A 34 14.91 9.72 13.70
CA SER A 34 13.58 9.61 13.08
C SER A 34 13.23 8.17 12.71
N ARG A 35 14.05 7.20 13.09
CA ARG A 35 13.90 5.78 12.74
C ARG A 35 12.49 5.23 13.02
N SER A 36 11.94 5.51 14.20
CA SER A 36 10.60 5.04 14.57
C SER A 36 9.52 5.56 13.61
N GLN A 37 9.61 6.84 13.22
CA GLN A 37 8.67 7.46 12.29
C GLN A 37 8.75 6.82 10.91
N PHE A 38 9.95 6.53 10.42
CA PHE A 38 10.13 5.85 9.14
C PHE A 38 9.62 4.41 9.17
N LEU A 39 9.83 3.67 10.26
CA LEU A 39 9.28 2.32 10.41
C LEU A 39 7.74 2.34 10.47
N ASP A 40 7.15 3.33 11.14
CA ASP A 40 5.70 3.48 11.19
C ASP A 40 5.12 3.87 9.83
N LEU A 41 5.82 4.72 9.06
CA LEU A 41 5.48 5.02 7.68
C LEU A 41 5.52 3.76 6.79
N THR A 42 6.55 2.92 6.95
CA THR A 42 6.64 1.62 6.25
C THR A 42 5.45 0.72 6.59
N LYS A 43 5.12 0.57 7.88
CA LYS A 43 3.97 -0.25 8.32
C LYS A 43 2.65 0.30 7.75
N PHE A 44 2.46 1.61 7.80
CA PHE A 44 1.27 2.27 7.28
C PHE A 44 1.11 2.02 5.77
N ALA A 45 2.19 2.19 5.01
CA ALA A 45 2.20 1.94 3.57
C ALA A 45 1.82 0.48 3.27
N ILE A 46 2.42 -0.48 3.98
CA ILE A 46 2.15 -1.92 3.81
C ILE A 46 0.69 -2.25 4.15
N GLY A 47 0.20 -1.75 5.29
CA GLY A 47 -1.18 -1.97 5.71
C GLY A 47 -2.19 -1.42 4.71
N THR A 48 -1.97 -0.19 4.23
CA THR A 48 -2.84 0.46 3.23
C THR A 48 -2.84 -0.29 1.91
N TYR A 49 -1.67 -0.70 1.43
CA TYR A 49 -1.57 -1.45 0.18
C TYR A 49 -2.26 -2.81 0.27
N ILE A 50 -2.11 -3.53 1.40
CA ILE A 50 -2.84 -4.77 1.65
C ILE A 50 -4.35 -4.53 1.69
N GLU A 51 -4.82 -3.50 2.41
CA GLU A 51 -6.25 -3.17 2.46
C GLU A 51 -6.83 -2.87 1.07
N LEU A 52 -6.09 -2.17 0.22
CA LEU A 52 -6.50 -1.86 -1.16
C LEU A 52 -6.58 -3.12 -2.05
N LEU A 53 -5.71 -4.11 -1.80
CA LEU A 53 -5.67 -5.36 -2.56
C LEU A 53 -6.73 -6.36 -2.09
N ILE A 54 -7.16 -6.30 -0.82
CA ILE A 54 -8.25 -7.14 -0.33
C ILE A 54 -9.53 -6.71 -1.08
N PRO A 55 -10.15 -7.61 -1.86
CA PRO A 55 -11.41 -7.29 -2.49
C PRO A 55 -12.41 -7.02 -1.37
N ARG A 56 -12.85 -5.75 -1.24
CA ARG A 56 -13.99 -5.43 -0.37
C ARG A 56 -15.13 -6.33 -0.80
N SER A 57 -15.47 -7.31 0.04
CA SER A 57 -16.71 -8.05 -0.11
C SER A 57 -17.79 -7.00 -0.18
N ARG A 58 -18.34 -6.79 -1.39
CA ARG A 58 -19.54 -6.02 -1.61
C ARG A 58 -20.60 -6.81 -0.87
N SER A 59 -20.79 -6.54 0.42
CA SER A 59 -22.01 -6.89 1.12
C SER A 59 -23.08 -6.23 0.28
N SER A 60 -23.70 -7.05 -0.54
CA SER A 60 -24.81 -6.68 -1.37
C SER A 60 -25.81 -6.10 -0.42
N ASP A 61 -25.96 -4.78 -0.47
CA ASP A 61 -27.11 -4.06 0.04
C ASP A 61 -28.30 -4.51 -0.82
N ARG A 62 -28.74 -5.73 -0.55
CA ARG A 62 -30.00 -6.35 -0.96
C ARG A 62 -30.61 -6.73 0.36
N ASP A 63 -31.38 -5.81 0.92
CA ASP A 63 -32.59 -6.07 1.72
C ASP A 63 -33.13 -4.73 2.24
N VAL A 64 -33.68 -3.91 1.33
CA VAL A 64 -34.83 -3.04 1.58
C VAL A 64 -35.72 -3.05 0.34
#